data_AF-K9ZKV5-F1
#
_entry.id   AF-K9ZKV5-F1
#
_cell.length_a   1.000
_cell.length_b   1.000
_cell.length_c   1.000
_cell.angle_alpha   90.00
_cell.angle_beta   90.00
_cell.angle_gamma   90.00
#
_symmetry.space_group_name_H-M   'P 1'
#
loop_
_entity.id
_entity.type
_entity.pdbx_description
1 polymer ?
#
loop_
_entity_poly.entity_id
_entity_poly.type
_entity_poly.pdbx_seq_one_letter_code
_entity_poly.pdbx_strand_id
1 'polypeptide(L)'
;MAYNSEEMQQILEVAFARQQQGEFTREQIIEIASELGLSSESLKAAEQEWLTREIEVKKQHKSKAQERKEFKSHLITFVGVNGFLILLNLLVSPSYFWAIFPLLGWGLGLFIHAMKTYIIES
;
A
#
# COMPACT_ATOMS: atom_id res chain seq x y z
N MET A 1 36.49 -21.21 -1.48
CA MET A 1 35.88 -19.86 -1.53
C MET A 1 34.88 -19.81 -0.39
N ALA A 2 34.91 -18.78 0.45
CA ALA A 2 33.95 -18.60 1.55
C ALA A 2 32.92 -17.57 1.11
N TYR A 3 31.64 -17.84 1.33
CA TYR A 3 30.54 -16.93 1.05
C TYR A 3 30.22 -16.12 2.30
N ASN A 4 29.92 -14.85 2.15
CA ASN A 4 29.50 -14.03 3.28
C ASN A 4 28.03 -14.34 3.67
N SER A 5 27.60 -13.85 4.82
CA SER A 5 26.25 -14.13 5.35
C SER A 5 25.12 -13.63 4.45
N GLU A 6 25.34 -12.53 3.72
CA GLU A 6 24.35 -11.93 2.81
C GLU A 6 24.22 -12.75 1.52
N GLU A 7 25.35 -13.17 0.93
CA GLU A 7 25.39 -14.06 -0.24
C GLU A 7 24.77 -15.42 0.06
N MET A 8 25.05 -16.00 1.24
CA MET A 8 24.44 -17.25 1.69
C MET A 8 22.92 -17.13 1.75
N GLN A 9 22.40 -16.05 2.35
CA GLN A 9 20.96 -15.82 2.47
C GLN A 9 20.29 -15.69 1.11
N GLN A 10 20.86 -14.91 0.19
CA GLN A 10 20.30 -14.72 -1.15
C GLN A 10 20.30 -16.03 -1.97
N ILE A 11 21.37 -16.83 -1.87
CA ILE A 11 21.45 -18.13 -2.55
C ILE A 11 20.39 -19.10 -2.00
N LEU A 12 20.21 -19.13 -0.67
CA LEU A 12 19.18 -19.94 -0.03
C LEU A 12 17.77 -19.49 -0.44
N GLU A 13 17.51 -18.18 -0.47
CA GLU A 13 16.23 -17.61 -0.91
C GLU A 13 15.89 -18.02 -2.36
N VAL A 14 16.85 -17.92 -3.28
CA VAL A 14 16.67 -18.35 -4.68
C VAL A 14 16.46 -19.86 -4.80
N ALA A 15 17.13 -20.66 -3.96
CA ALA A 15 16.95 -22.11 -3.92
C ALA A 15 15.53 -22.49 -3.45
N PHE A 16 15.04 -21.85 -2.39
CA PHE A 16 13.68 -22.06 -1.88
C PHE A 16 12.61 -21.58 -2.87
N ALA A 17 12.83 -20.47 -3.56
CA ALA A 17 11.89 -19.96 -4.58
C ALA A 17 11.76 -20.88 -5.80
N ARG A 18 12.80 -21.66 -6.13
CA ARG A 18 12.77 -22.67 -7.21
C ARG A 18 12.13 -23.98 -6.78
N GLN A 19 12.12 -24.28 -5.49
CA GLN A 19 11.47 -25.46 -4.93
C GLN A 19 10.01 -25.13 -4.59
N GLN A 20 9.15 -25.18 -5.60
CA GLN A 20 7.72 -25.12 -5.36
C GLN A 20 7.23 -26.40 -4.66
N GLN A 21 6.47 -26.19 -3.58
CA GLN A 21 5.38 -27.04 -3.04
C GLN A 21 5.66 -27.92 -1.82
N GLY A 22 5.45 -27.29 -0.66
CA GLY A 22 4.75 -27.89 0.46
C GLY A 22 4.44 -26.76 1.43
N GLU A 23 3.16 -26.51 1.72
CA GLU A 23 2.84 -25.85 2.99
C GLU A 23 3.47 -26.73 4.08
N PHE A 24 4.49 -26.23 4.77
CA PHE A 24 5.08 -26.98 5.86
C PHE A 24 4.06 -27.06 6.98
N THR A 25 3.73 -28.28 7.41
CA THR A 25 2.88 -28.43 8.59
C THR A 25 3.60 -27.87 9.80
N ARG A 26 2.84 -27.43 10.80
CA ARG A 26 3.40 -26.87 12.03
C ARG A 26 4.39 -27.85 12.69
N GLU A 27 4.12 -29.13 12.55
CA GLU A 27 4.93 -30.23 13.06
C GLU A 27 6.29 -30.32 12.34
N GLN A 28 6.32 -30.20 11.00
CA GLN A 28 7.56 -30.19 10.23
C GLN A 28 8.45 -28.99 10.56
N ILE A 29 7.83 -27.82 10.79
CA ILE A 29 8.56 -26.61 11.19
C ILE A 29 9.22 -26.81 12.57
N ILE A 30 8.52 -27.45 13.51
CA ILE A 30 9.05 -27.75 14.84
C ILE A 30 10.19 -28.76 14.75
N GLU A 31 10.05 -29.79 13.90
CA GLU A 31 11.08 -30.80 13.67
C GLU A 31 12.37 -30.16 13.14
N ILE A 32 12.28 -29.38 12.06
CA ILE A 32 13.43 -28.65 11.49
C ILE A 32 14.04 -27.68 12.50
N ALA A 33 13.21 -26.93 13.23
CA ALA A 33 13.69 -26.03 14.27
C ALA A 33 14.47 -26.79 15.36
N SER A 34 14.00 -27.97 15.75
CA SER A 34 14.68 -28.80 16.75
C SER A 34 16.02 -29.35 16.26
N GLU A 35 16.13 -29.73 14.97
CA GLU A 35 17.39 -30.15 14.34
C GLU A 35 18.43 -29.03 14.32
N LEU A 36 17.98 -27.79 14.13
CA LEU A 36 18.80 -26.58 14.15
C LEU A 36 19.12 -26.10 15.58
N GLY A 37 18.64 -26.80 16.62
CA GLY A 37 18.85 -26.44 18.02
C GLY A 37 18.03 -25.25 18.50
N LEU A 38 16.99 -24.84 17.76
CA LEU A 38 16.06 -23.79 18.16
C LEU A 38 15.06 -24.35 19.18
N SER A 39 14.89 -23.66 20.30
CA SER A 39 13.90 -24.04 21.31
C SER A 39 12.48 -23.74 20.83
N SER A 40 11.49 -24.53 21.29
CA SER A 40 10.07 -24.29 20.96
C SER A 40 9.61 -22.87 21.38
N GLU A 41 10.21 -22.31 22.42
CA GLU A 41 9.95 -20.95 22.88
C GLU A 41 10.44 -19.90 21.87
N SER A 42 11.67 -20.06 21.36
CA SER A 42 12.21 -19.18 20.32
C SER A 42 11.40 -19.23 19.03
N LEU A 43 10.91 -20.42 18.64
CA LEU A 43 10.05 -20.60 17.48
C LEU A 43 8.69 -19.90 17.67
N LYS A 44 8.07 -20.03 18.85
CA LYS A 44 6.81 -19.33 19.17
C LYS A 44 6.98 -17.81 19.18
N ALA A 45 8.09 -17.31 19.73
CA ALA A 45 8.39 -15.89 19.73
C ALA A 45 8.54 -15.35 18.30
N ALA A 46 9.26 -16.08 17.43
CA ALA A 46 9.41 -15.75 16.02
C ALA A 46 8.07 -15.81 15.25
N GLU A 47 7.22 -16.82 15.50
CA GLU A 47 5.89 -16.93 14.90
C GLU A 47 4.99 -15.75 15.28
N GLN A 48 5.03 -15.33 16.56
CA GLN A 48 4.23 -14.21 17.04
C GLN A 48 4.73 -12.85 16.53
N GLU A 49 6.04 -12.68 16.43
CA GLU A 49 6.64 -11.52 15.78
C GLU A 49 6.27 -11.47 14.29
N TRP A 50 6.36 -12.59 13.59
CA TRP A 50 5.97 -12.70 12.19
C TRP A 50 4.50 -12.35 11.97
N LEU A 51 3.59 -12.88 12.80
CA LEU A 51 2.15 -12.54 12.72
C LEU A 51 1.90 -11.04 12.88
N THR A 52 2.61 -10.41 13.82
CA THR A 52 2.48 -8.97 14.06
C THR A 52 2.97 -8.17 12.85
N ARG A 53 4.14 -8.52 12.31
CA ARG A 53 4.70 -7.90 11.10
C ARG A 53 3.81 -8.12 9.88
N GLU A 54 3.28 -9.32 9.68
CA GLU A 54 2.40 -9.67 8.56
C GLU A 54 1.09 -8.86 8.59
N ILE A 55 0.51 -8.68 9.79
CA ILE A 55 -0.68 -7.83 10.00
C ILE A 55 -0.36 -6.37 9.66
N GLU A 56 0.78 -5.85 10.12
CA GLU A 56 1.19 -4.46 9.87
C GLU A 56 1.46 -4.22 8.37
N VAL A 57 2.21 -5.11 7.73
CA VAL A 57 2.47 -5.07 6.28
C VAL A 57 1.16 -5.11 5.50
N LYS A 58 0.25 -6.06 5.80
CA LYS A 58 -1.08 -6.12 5.14
C LYS A 58 -1.90 -4.86 5.36
N LYS A 59 -1.87 -4.28 6.56
CA LYS A 59 -2.57 -3.02 6.87
C LYS A 59 -2.01 -1.85 6.06
N GLN A 60 -0.68 -1.73 5.98
CA GLN A 60 -0.01 -0.68 5.20
C GLN A 60 -0.32 -0.81 3.70
N HIS A 61 -0.26 -2.02 3.13
CA HIS A 61 -0.60 -2.24 1.73
C HIS A 61 -2.07 -1.94 1.42
N LYS A 62 -2.99 -2.29 2.33
CA LYS A 62 -4.41 -1.95 2.18
C LYS A 62 -4.66 -0.44 2.28
N SER A 63 -4.04 0.25 3.24
CA SER A 63 -4.16 1.71 3.42
C SER A 63 -3.76 2.45 2.15
N LYS A 64 -2.55 2.17 1.63
CA LYS A 64 -2.01 2.84 0.43
C LYS A 64 -2.87 2.62 -0.81
N ALA A 65 -3.42 1.41 -0.98
CA ALA A 65 -4.29 1.10 -2.12
C ALA A 65 -5.66 1.77 -2.00
N GLN A 66 -6.19 1.89 -0.78
CA GLN A 66 -7.49 2.50 -0.52
C GLN A 66 -7.44 4.02 -0.64
N GLU A 67 -6.43 4.68 -0.08
CA GLU A 67 -6.20 6.13 -0.19
C GLU A 67 -6.14 6.58 -1.66
N ARG A 68 -5.44 5.80 -2.51
CA ARG A 68 -5.36 6.08 -3.96
C ARG A 68 -6.71 5.96 -4.65
N LYS A 69 -7.56 5.01 -4.25
CA LYS A 69 -8.90 4.81 -4.82
C LYS A 69 -9.85 5.93 -4.39
N GLU A 70 -9.82 6.30 -3.12
CA GLU A 70 -10.63 7.40 -2.57
C GLU A 70 -10.28 8.73 -3.23
N PHE A 71 -8.97 9.02 -3.38
CA PHE A 71 -8.51 10.20 -4.12
C PHE A 71 -9.04 10.25 -5.56
N LYS A 72 -8.95 9.14 -6.30
CA LYS A 72 -9.46 9.07 -7.69
C LYS A 72 -10.96 9.35 -7.76
N SER A 73 -11.74 8.83 -6.81
CA SER A 73 -13.19 9.09 -6.74
C SER A 73 -13.49 10.58 -6.54
N HIS A 74 -12.78 11.24 -5.62
CA HIS A 74 -12.92 12.67 -5.39
C HIS A 74 -12.51 13.50 -6.61
N LEU A 75 -11.42 13.12 -7.29
CA LEU A 75 -10.96 13.81 -8.49
C LEU A 75 -11.96 13.70 -9.65
N ILE A 76 -12.50 12.50 -9.91
CA ILE A 76 -13.51 12.30 -10.97
C ILE A 76 -14.75 13.15 -10.70
N THR A 77 -15.24 13.12 -9.44
CA THR A 77 -16.39 13.94 -9.03
C THR A 77 -16.12 15.42 -9.23
N PHE A 78 -14.93 15.89 -8.83
CA PHE A 78 -14.54 17.30 -9.01
C PHE A 78 -14.48 17.72 -10.47
N VAL A 79 -13.84 16.92 -11.33
CA VAL A 79 -13.75 17.22 -12.77
C VAL A 79 -15.13 17.20 -13.41
N GLY A 80 -15.98 16.21 -13.08
CA GLY A 80 -17.33 16.11 -13.62
C GLY A 80 -18.21 17.31 -13.23
N VAL A 81 -18.26 17.65 -11.94
CA VAL A 81 -19.07 18.76 -11.43
C VAL A 81 -18.55 20.11 -11.95
N ASN A 82 -17.25 20.38 -11.88
CA ASN A 82 -16.70 21.65 -12.34
C ASN A 82 -16.76 21.77 -13.87
N GLY A 83 -16.52 20.70 -14.62
CA GLY A 83 -16.70 20.69 -16.07
C GLY A 83 -18.14 21.00 -16.48
N PHE A 84 -19.12 20.41 -15.78
CA PHE A 84 -20.53 20.72 -15.98
C PHE A 84 -20.87 22.18 -15.63
N LEU A 85 -20.35 22.70 -14.50
CA LEU A 85 -20.58 24.10 -14.08
C LEU A 85 -19.97 25.11 -15.06
N ILE A 86 -18.77 24.84 -15.56
CA ILE A 86 -18.12 25.67 -16.59
C ILE A 86 -18.96 25.68 -17.88
N LEU A 87 -19.42 24.50 -18.32
CA LEU A 87 -20.28 24.39 -19.49
C LEU A 87 -21.60 25.16 -19.29
N LEU A 88 -22.23 25.02 -18.12
CA LEU A 88 -23.45 25.74 -17.76
C LEU A 88 -23.21 27.25 -17.73
N ASN A 89 -22.08 27.70 -17.20
CA ASN A 89 -21.70 29.10 -17.21
C ASN A 89 -21.59 29.65 -18.63
N LEU A 90 -20.95 28.92 -19.54
CA LEU A 90 -20.80 29.35 -20.94
C LEU A 90 -22.14 29.39 -21.68
N LEU A 91 -23.07 28.50 -21.35
CA LEU A 91 -24.40 28.44 -21.97
C LEU A 91 -25.38 29.49 -21.41
N VAL A 92 -25.38 29.71 -20.09
CA VAL A 92 -26.38 30.54 -19.41
C VAL A 92 -25.92 31.99 -19.23
N SER A 93 -24.65 32.19 -18.88
CA SER A 93 -24.11 33.50 -18.52
C SER A 93 -22.65 33.66 -18.98
N PRO A 94 -22.37 33.67 -20.30
CA PRO A 94 -21.00 33.77 -20.81
C PRO A 94 -20.29 35.07 -20.37
N SER A 95 -21.05 36.14 -20.09
CA SER A 95 -20.54 37.44 -19.65
C SER A 95 -20.08 37.47 -18.18
N TYR A 96 -20.47 36.47 -17.36
CA TYR A 96 -20.14 36.42 -15.94
C TYR A 96 -19.71 35.01 -15.51
N PHE A 97 -18.44 34.87 -15.14
CA PHE A 97 -17.83 33.56 -14.86
C PHE A 97 -17.99 33.13 -13.39
N TRP A 98 -19.22 32.89 -12.96
CA TRP A 98 -19.55 32.47 -11.59
C TRP A 98 -19.06 31.06 -11.25
N ALA A 99 -18.77 30.21 -12.25
CA ALA A 99 -18.21 28.88 -12.02
C ALA A 99 -16.83 28.88 -11.31
N ILE A 100 -16.15 30.03 -11.24
CA ILE A 100 -14.86 30.16 -10.53
C ILE A 100 -14.98 29.96 -9.00
N PHE A 101 -16.10 30.34 -8.40
CA PHE A 101 -16.30 30.23 -6.95
C PHE A 101 -16.33 28.77 -6.45
N PRO A 102 -17.14 27.86 -7.04
CA PRO A 102 -17.08 26.44 -6.69
C PRO A 102 -15.74 25.79 -7.06
N LEU A 103 -15.12 26.20 -8.17
CA LEU A 103 -13.78 25.75 -8.58
C LEU A 103 -12.72 26.07 -7.52
N LEU A 104 -12.67 27.30 -7.02
CA LEU A 104 -11.68 27.72 -6.02
C LEU A 104 -12.01 27.18 -4.63
N GLY A 105 -13.28 27.17 -4.23
CA GLY A 105 -13.70 26.69 -2.91
C GLY A 105 -13.40 25.20 -2.72
N TRP A 106 -13.80 24.36 -3.68
CA TRP A 106 -13.57 22.91 -3.58
C TRP A 106 -12.20 22.50 -4.13
N GLY A 107 -11.65 23.22 -5.10
CA GLY A 107 -10.36 22.92 -5.72
C GLY A 107 -9.19 23.08 -4.74
N LEU A 108 -9.26 24.05 -3.82
CA LEU A 108 -8.22 24.24 -2.82
C LEU A 108 -8.15 23.06 -1.82
N GLY A 109 -9.30 22.52 -1.40
CA GLY A 109 -9.35 21.33 -0.54
C GLY A 109 -8.79 20.09 -1.23
N LEU A 110 -9.09 19.91 -2.52
CA LEU A 110 -8.55 18.83 -3.33
C LEU A 110 -7.04 18.96 -3.58
N PHE A 111 -6.55 20.18 -3.77
CA PHE A 111 -5.12 20.45 -3.92
C PHE A 111 -4.33 20.07 -2.66
N ILE A 112 -4.84 20.43 -1.47
CA ILE A 112 -4.23 20.05 -0.18
C ILE A 112 -4.23 18.52 -0.02
N HIS A 113 -5.35 17.87 -0.34
CA HIS A 113 -5.45 16.41 -0.26
C HIS A 113 -4.51 15.71 -1.26
N ALA A 114 -4.39 16.22 -2.49
CA ALA A 114 -3.45 15.74 -3.49
C ALA A 114 -1.99 15.85 -3.04
N MET A 115 -1.59 16.99 -2.45
CA MET A 115 -0.24 17.16 -1.93
C MET A 115 0.10 16.15 -0.85
N LYS A 116 -0.83 15.88 0.08
CA LYS A 116 -0.64 14.86 1.10
C LYS A 116 -0.44 13.47 0.49
N THR A 117 -1.36 13.05 -0.38
CA THR A 117 -1.37 11.69 -0.94
C THR A 117 -0.24 11.40 -1.94
N TYR A 118 0.26 12.41 -2.66
CA TYR A 118 1.25 12.21 -3.74
C TYR A 118 2.61 12.85 -3.52
N ILE A 119 2.74 13.88 -2.68
CA ILE A 119 4.00 14.64 -2.51
C ILE A 119 4.64 14.36 -1.15
N ILE A 120 3.84 14.20 -0.09
CA ILE A 120 4.35 14.06 1.28
C ILE A 120 4.65 12.58 1.62
N GLU A 121 4.00 11.64 0.94
CA GLU A 121 4.10 10.19 1.21
C GLU A 121 4.88 9.40 0.12
N SER A 122 5.53 10.10 -0.84
CA SER A 122 6.37 9.53 -1.92
C SER A 122 7.86 9.71 -1.67
#